data_AF-A0ABC9WED0-F1
#
_entry.id   AF-A0ABC9WED0-F1
#
_cell.length_a   1.000
_cell.length_b   1.000
_cell.length_c   1.000
_cell.angle_alpha   90.00
_cell.angle_beta   90.00
_cell.angle_gamma   90.00
#
_symmetry.space_group_name_H-M   'P 1'
#
loop_
_entity.id
_entity.type
_entity.pdbx_description
1 polymer ?
#
loop_
_entity_poly.entity_id
_entity_poly.type
_entity_poly.pdbx_seq_one_letter_code
_entity_poly.pdbx_strand_id
1 'polypeptide(L)'
;MGDFNHPGICWKSNAARHAQSRRFVQSTDDNFLTQVVEEPTRRGVLLDLVLTNKEGLDGDVKLGGSLGCSDHEMMEFRILHGRSRATSRIKTLGYRSTNFGLCKNLLGSMPWVRALEGGGVQESWSIFKHHFLQAQDRCILKSKKPSKGGRRAAWMSKELLEKLKGKKEVSSMWKKGLATWEEYRNVVRVCRNAARQAKAHLELNLARDVKDKKKGFFKYISSKRKTRENAGLLLNEVGALVMADTEKVELVNAFLASVLPAKAVPQESQTLEVGEKA
;
A
#
# COMPACT_ATOMS: atom_id res chain seq x y z
N MET A 1 -18.84 14.19 0.48
CA MET A 1 -19.70 15.17 -0.19
C MET A 1 -20.71 15.65 0.81
N GLY A 2 -20.98 16.95 0.84
CA GLY A 2 -22.06 17.54 1.62
C GLY A 2 -21.89 19.05 1.70
N ASP A 3 -22.94 19.74 2.16
CA ASP A 3 -22.90 21.16 2.48
C ASP A 3 -22.26 21.36 3.86
N PHE A 4 -21.13 22.06 3.90
CA PHE A 4 -20.39 22.33 5.14
C PHE A 4 -20.58 23.77 5.65
N ASN A 5 -21.28 24.63 4.91
CA ASN A 5 -21.59 26.00 5.32
C ASN A 5 -20.36 26.80 5.82
N HIS A 6 -19.25 26.74 5.07
CA HIS A 6 -18.02 27.48 5.36
C HIS A 6 -17.61 28.43 4.22
N PRO A 7 -18.39 29.51 3.98
CA PRO A 7 -18.17 30.44 2.85
C PRO A 7 -16.84 31.20 2.90
N GLY A 8 -16.26 31.34 4.09
CA GLY A 8 -15.05 32.12 4.32
C GLY A 8 -13.74 31.36 4.14
N ILE A 9 -13.75 30.18 3.52
CA ILE A 9 -12.55 29.38 3.23
C ILE A 9 -12.08 29.67 1.81
N CYS A 10 -10.82 30.07 1.68
CA CYS A 10 -10.10 30.08 0.40
C CYS A 10 -9.27 28.80 0.30
N TRP A 11 -9.72 27.85 -0.51
CA TRP A 11 -9.04 26.57 -0.72
C TRP A 11 -7.71 26.72 -1.49
N LYS A 12 -7.60 27.74 -2.37
CA LYS A 12 -6.35 28.05 -3.10
C LYS A 12 -5.21 28.48 -2.19
N SER A 13 -5.50 29.27 -1.15
CA SER A 13 -4.50 29.77 -0.20
C SER A 13 -4.55 29.05 1.15
N ASN A 14 -5.36 28.00 1.26
CA ASN A 14 -5.67 27.26 2.49
C ASN A 14 -5.96 28.16 3.72
N ALA A 15 -6.64 29.29 3.50
CA ALA A 15 -6.88 30.30 4.52
C ALA A 15 -8.37 30.42 4.84
N ALA A 16 -8.71 30.76 6.09
CA ALA A 16 -10.10 30.94 6.48
C ALA A 16 -10.31 32.16 7.39
N ARG A 17 -11.35 32.94 7.11
CA ARG A 17 -11.66 34.19 7.84
C ARG A 17 -12.15 33.95 9.26
N HIS A 18 -12.98 32.93 9.47
CA HIS A 18 -13.59 32.63 10.77
C HIS A 18 -12.82 31.56 11.55
N ALA A 19 -12.85 31.66 12.88
CA ALA A 19 -12.18 30.70 13.76
C ALA A 19 -12.70 29.26 13.58
N GLN A 20 -14.01 29.10 13.34
CA GLN A 20 -14.62 27.79 13.08
C GLN A 20 -14.13 27.20 11.76
N SER A 21 -14.12 28.00 10.68
CA SER A 21 -13.62 27.60 9.38
C SER A 21 -12.12 27.28 9.41
N ARG A 22 -11.31 28.03 10.18
CA ARG A 22 -9.88 27.68 10.41
C ARG A 22 -9.72 26.32 11.07
N ARG A 23 -10.54 26.00 12.07
CA ARG A 23 -10.53 24.68 12.71
C ARG A 23 -10.95 23.57 11.75
N PHE A 24 -11.88 23.87 10.85
CA PHE A 24 -12.29 22.94 9.80
C PHE A 24 -11.14 22.66 8.83
N VAL A 25 -10.54 23.71 8.25
CA VAL A 25 -9.36 23.61 7.37
C VAL A 25 -8.25 22.79 8.02
N GLN A 26 -7.86 23.14 9.26
CA GLN A 26 -6.86 22.38 10.02
C GLN A 26 -7.23 20.91 10.18
N SER A 27 -8.52 20.62 10.45
CA SER A 27 -8.99 19.24 10.55
C SER A 27 -8.94 18.51 9.21
N THR A 28 -9.06 19.19 8.08
CA THR A 28 -8.91 18.62 6.73
C THR A 28 -7.45 18.21 6.52
N ASP A 29 -6.52 19.12 6.82
CA ASP A 29 -5.08 18.90 6.71
C ASP A 29 -4.57 17.79 7.63
N ASP A 30 -4.96 17.81 8.90
CA ASP A 30 -4.61 16.79 9.92
C ASP A 30 -5.02 15.36 9.49
N ASN A 31 -6.01 15.26 8.60
CA ASN A 31 -6.53 14.00 8.10
C ASN A 31 -6.08 13.68 6.67
N PHE A 32 -5.17 14.48 6.09
CA PHE A 32 -4.68 14.32 4.71
C PHE A 32 -5.84 14.28 3.71
N LEU A 33 -6.85 15.12 3.96
CA LEU A 33 -7.99 15.29 3.09
C LEU A 33 -7.75 16.51 2.21
N THR A 34 -8.06 16.35 0.94
CA THR A 34 -7.97 17.37 -0.09
C THR A 34 -9.38 17.62 -0.61
N GLN A 35 -9.70 18.88 -0.77
CA GLN A 35 -10.96 19.33 -1.36
C GLN A 35 -10.77 19.38 -2.88
N VAL A 36 -11.73 18.83 -3.65
CA VAL A 36 -11.59 18.62 -5.11
C VAL A 36 -12.65 19.37 -5.94
N VAL A 37 -13.40 20.29 -5.33
CA VAL A 37 -14.40 21.10 -6.04
C VAL A 37 -13.76 22.43 -6.39
N GLU A 38 -13.69 22.81 -7.66
CA GLU A 38 -13.10 24.11 -8.04
C GLU A 38 -14.15 25.20 -8.23
N GLU A 39 -15.36 24.80 -8.62
CA GLU A 39 -16.42 25.70 -9.02
C GLU A 39 -17.47 25.91 -7.90
N PRO A 40 -18.02 27.12 -7.75
CA PRO A 40 -18.98 27.43 -6.69
C PRO A 40 -20.27 26.64 -6.84
N THR A 41 -20.85 26.19 -5.72
CA THR A 41 -22.03 25.31 -5.75
C THR A 41 -23.33 26.03 -5.38
N ARG A 42 -23.25 27.27 -4.90
CA ARG A 42 -24.40 28.09 -4.52
C ARG A 42 -24.10 29.58 -4.66
N ARG A 43 -24.74 30.25 -5.62
CA ARG A 43 -24.68 31.72 -5.81
C ARG A 43 -23.24 32.30 -5.80
N GLY A 44 -22.29 31.61 -6.44
CA GLY A 44 -20.88 32.02 -6.49
C GLY A 44 -20.06 31.70 -5.23
N VAL A 45 -20.62 30.97 -4.27
CA VAL A 45 -19.93 30.50 -3.07
C VAL A 45 -19.81 28.97 -3.07
N LEU A 46 -18.64 28.49 -2.68
CA LEU A 46 -18.33 27.07 -2.59
C LEU A 46 -18.63 26.56 -1.17
N LEU A 47 -19.80 25.93 -1.01
CA LEU A 47 -20.29 25.41 0.27
C LEU A 47 -20.37 23.89 0.30
N ASP A 48 -20.65 23.29 -0.86
CA ASP A 48 -20.71 21.85 -1.04
C ASP A 48 -19.30 21.33 -1.35
N LEU A 49 -18.78 20.48 -0.45
CA LEU A 49 -17.41 20.00 -0.54
C LEU A 49 -17.36 18.50 -0.79
N VAL A 50 -16.51 18.10 -1.74
CA VAL A 50 -16.01 16.73 -1.85
C VAL A 50 -14.61 16.69 -1.26
N LEU A 51 -14.46 15.96 -0.14
CA LEU A 51 -13.18 15.73 0.51
C LEU A 51 -12.70 14.31 0.20
N THR A 52 -11.47 14.18 -0.28
CA THR A 52 -10.84 12.90 -0.62
C THR A 52 -9.42 12.82 -0.05
N ASN A 53 -8.93 11.61 0.19
CA ASN A 53 -7.52 11.34 0.47
C ASN A 53 -6.86 10.49 -0.63
N LYS A 54 -7.43 10.55 -1.84
CA LYS A 54 -6.84 10.00 -3.07
C LYS A 54 -6.45 11.18 -3.96
N GLU A 55 -5.17 11.27 -4.26
CA GLU A 55 -4.63 12.15 -5.32
C GLU A 55 -5.12 11.63 -6.69
N GLY A 56 -5.48 12.52 -7.62
CA GLY A 56 -5.90 12.14 -8.99
C GLY A 56 -7.41 11.96 -9.22
N LEU A 57 -8.27 12.56 -8.39
CA LEU A 57 -9.67 12.84 -8.78
C LEU A 57 -9.84 14.24 -9.40
N ASP A 58 -8.72 14.93 -9.62
CA ASP A 58 -8.68 16.27 -10.19
C ASP A 58 -9.24 16.21 -11.63
N GLY A 59 -10.33 16.93 -11.87
CA GLY A 59 -10.95 17.09 -13.20
C GLY A 59 -12.15 16.21 -13.53
N ASP A 60 -12.54 15.27 -12.66
CA ASP A 60 -13.72 14.39 -12.91
C ASP A 60 -14.99 14.87 -12.20
N VAL A 61 -14.95 16.07 -11.62
CA VAL A 61 -16.06 16.72 -10.92
C VAL A 61 -16.66 17.78 -11.84
N LYS A 62 -17.90 17.57 -12.28
CA LYS A 62 -18.67 18.49 -13.13
C LYS A 62 -19.83 19.06 -12.35
N LEU A 63 -20.11 20.35 -12.50
CA LEU A 63 -21.40 20.88 -12.07
C LEU A 63 -22.44 20.66 -13.16
N GLY A 64 -23.54 20.02 -12.77
CA GLY A 64 -24.80 20.09 -13.48
C GLY A 64 -25.56 21.32 -12.98
N GLY A 65 -26.30 22.00 -13.86
CA GLY A 65 -27.07 23.19 -13.48
C GLY A 65 -28.06 22.95 -12.32
N SER A 66 -28.81 23.99 -11.97
CA SER A 66 -29.79 23.92 -10.88
C SER A 66 -30.79 22.77 -11.06
N LEU A 67 -30.92 21.91 -10.05
CA LEU A 67 -31.97 20.91 -10.03
C LEU A 67 -33.30 21.57 -9.61
N GLY A 68 -34.17 21.86 -10.58
CA GLY A 68 -35.46 22.51 -10.34
C GLY A 68 -35.31 23.95 -9.82
N CYS A 69 -36.03 24.30 -8.75
CA CYS A 69 -35.98 25.63 -8.10
C CYS A 69 -34.90 25.74 -7.01
N SER A 70 -33.99 24.75 -6.90
CA SER A 70 -32.91 24.77 -5.90
C SER A 70 -31.90 25.87 -6.22
N ASP A 71 -31.42 26.54 -5.18
CA ASP A 71 -30.28 27.46 -5.28
C ASP A 71 -28.92 26.76 -5.17
N HIS A 72 -28.93 25.44 -4.94
CA HIS A 72 -27.75 24.57 -5.06
C HIS A 72 -27.62 24.02 -6.48
N GLU A 73 -26.40 24.06 -7.01
CA GLU A 73 -26.03 23.43 -8.27
C GLU A 73 -25.75 21.94 -8.08
N MET A 74 -26.15 21.12 -9.06
CA MET A 74 -25.88 19.69 -9.02
C MET A 74 -24.40 19.45 -9.23
N MET A 75 -23.84 18.42 -8.59
CA MET A 75 -22.47 17.99 -8.84
C MET A 75 -22.44 16.51 -9.22
N GLU A 76 -21.84 16.22 -10.37
CA GLU A 76 -21.54 14.87 -10.84
C GLU A 76 -20.05 14.60 -10.68
N PHE A 77 -19.70 13.45 -10.10
CA PHE A 77 -18.32 12.98 -10.09
C PHE A 77 -18.28 11.45 -10.09
N ARG A 78 -17.22 10.89 -10.68
CA ARG A 78 -17.03 9.44 -10.75
C ARG A 78 -16.09 8.96 -9.66
N ILE A 79 -16.57 8.06 -8.80
CA ILE A 79 -15.71 7.36 -7.85
C ILE A 79 -15.28 6.03 -8.46
N LEU A 80 -14.06 5.98 -8.99
CA LEU A 80 -13.45 4.71 -9.37
C LEU A 80 -13.12 3.90 -8.11
N HIS A 81 -13.93 2.87 -7.86
CA HIS A 81 -13.66 1.89 -6.83
C HIS A 81 -12.75 0.81 -7.41
N GLY A 82 -11.44 0.93 -7.19
CA GLY A 82 -10.53 -0.18 -7.44
C GLY A 82 -11.03 -1.40 -6.65
N ARG A 83 -11.31 -2.51 -7.36
CA ARG A 83 -11.75 -3.78 -6.76
C ARG A 83 -10.95 -4.01 -5.47
N SER A 84 -11.64 -4.27 -4.36
CA SER A 84 -11.02 -4.80 -3.15
C SER A 84 -9.98 -5.81 -3.59
N ARG A 85 -8.71 -5.59 -3.20
CA ARG A 85 -7.65 -6.55 -3.54
C ARG A 85 -8.21 -7.91 -3.16
N ALA A 86 -8.40 -8.79 -4.14
CA ALA A 86 -8.65 -10.18 -3.86
C ALA A 86 -7.63 -10.55 -2.79
N THR A 87 -8.11 -10.98 -1.62
CA THR A 87 -7.20 -11.38 -0.55
C THR A 87 -6.33 -12.43 -1.19
N SER A 88 -5.07 -12.07 -1.45
CA SER A 88 -4.21 -12.94 -2.21
C SER A 88 -3.98 -14.12 -1.29
N ARG A 89 -4.76 -15.19 -1.46
CA ARG A 89 -4.58 -16.51 -0.82
C ARG A 89 -3.32 -17.19 -1.37
N ILE A 90 -2.36 -16.40 -1.85
CA ILE A 90 -1.05 -16.82 -2.27
C ILE A 90 -0.42 -17.48 -1.05
N LYS A 91 -0.43 -18.81 -1.08
CA LYS A 91 0.34 -19.65 -0.17
C LYS A 91 1.79 -19.21 -0.34
N THR A 92 2.33 -18.55 0.67
CA THR A 92 3.73 -18.11 0.64
C THR A 92 4.52 -19.14 1.45
N LEU A 93 5.64 -19.59 0.88
CA LEU A 93 6.55 -20.54 1.51
C LEU A 93 7.11 -19.94 2.81
N GLY A 94 6.84 -20.61 3.93
CA GLY A 94 7.26 -20.17 5.27
C GLY A 94 8.68 -20.60 5.61
N TYR A 95 9.69 -19.92 5.05
CA TYR A 95 11.11 -20.25 5.26
C TYR A 95 11.56 -20.18 6.73
N ARG A 96 10.87 -19.39 7.57
CA ARG A 96 11.22 -19.17 8.99
C ARG A 96 11.06 -20.42 9.86
N SER A 97 10.20 -21.36 9.47
CA SER A 97 9.93 -22.59 10.23
C SER A 97 10.10 -23.83 9.33
N THR A 98 10.95 -23.73 8.31
CA THR A 98 11.22 -24.82 7.38
C THR A 98 12.15 -25.85 8.01
N ASN A 99 11.83 -27.14 7.83
CA ASN A 99 12.72 -28.21 8.22
C ASN A 99 13.78 -28.44 7.12
N PHE A 100 14.88 -27.69 7.20
CA PHE A 100 15.98 -27.79 6.24
C PHE A 100 16.70 -29.16 6.29
N GLY A 101 16.71 -29.82 7.46
CA GLY A 101 17.27 -31.18 7.58
C GLY A 101 16.48 -32.20 6.76
N LEU A 102 15.14 -32.15 6.83
CA LEU A 102 14.27 -32.98 6.01
C LEU A 102 14.47 -32.70 4.51
N CYS A 103 14.66 -31.44 4.12
CA CYS A 103 14.89 -31.06 2.72
C CYS A 103 16.21 -31.63 2.20
N LYS A 104 17.27 -31.49 3.00
CA LYS A 104 18.59 -32.04 2.68
C LYS A 104 18.55 -33.55 2.55
N ASN A 105 17.82 -34.26 3.42
CA ASN A 105 17.68 -35.70 3.35
C ASN A 105 16.91 -36.13 2.09
N LEU A 106 15.77 -35.50 1.78
CA LEU A 106 14.98 -35.84 0.60
C LEU A 106 15.74 -35.64 -0.71
N LEU A 107 16.54 -34.57 -0.81
CA LEU A 107 17.38 -34.33 -1.99
C LEU A 107 18.65 -35.18 -1.99
N GLY A 108 19.22 -35.48 -0.82
CA GLY A 108 20.41 -36.32 -0.70
C GLY A 108 20.16 -37.80 -0.98
N SER A 109 18.93 -38.28 -0.77
CA SER A 109 18.52 -39.66 -1.07
C SER A 109 18.20 -39.91 -2.55
N MET A 110 18.22 -38.88 -3.40
CA MET A 110 17.94 -39.04 -4.82
C MET A 110 19.16 -39.58 -5.58
N PRO A 111 19.00 -40.61 -6.44
CA PRO A 111 20.09 -41.15 -7.24
C PRO A 111 20.37 -40.23 -8.45
N TRP A 112 20.91 -39.03 -8.20
CA TRP A 112 21.11 -37.98 -9.21
C TRP A 112 21.90 -38.44 -10.43
N VAL A 113 22.88 -39.33 -10.24
CA VAL A 113 23.70 -39.87 -11.34
C VAL A 113 22.82 -40.57 -12.36
N ARG A 114 21.90 -41.44 -11.93
CA ARG A 114 20.96 -42.14 -12.84
C ARG A 114 19.83 -41.22 -13.30
N ALA A 115 19.37 -40.32 -12.43
CA ALA A 115 18.26 -39.42 -12.74
C ALA A 115 18.63 -38.37 -13.78
N LEU A 116 19.91 -38.04 -13.94
CA LEU A 116 20.40 -37.04 -14.89
C LEU A 116 21.18 -37.66 -16.05
N GLU A 117 21.25 -39.00 -16.12
CA GLU A 117 21.99 -39.73 -17.15
C GLU A 117 21.33 -39.61 -18.52
N GLY A 118 22.12 -39.31 -19.56
CA GLY A 118 21.68 -39.29 -20.95
C GLY A 118 20.77 -38.11 -21.36
N GLY A 119 20.36 -37.26 -20.42
CA GLY A 119 19.52 -36.09 -20.69
C GLY A 119 20.31 -34.84 -21.09
N GLY A 120 19.72 -33.99 -21.93
CA GLY A 120 20.25 -32.67 -22.23
C GLY A 120 20.09 -31.70 -21.05
N VAL A 121 20.83 -30.58 -21.05
CA VAL A 121 20.84 -29.59 -19.95
C VAL A 121 19.44 -29.16 -19.50
N GLN A 122 18.52 -28.98 -20.45
CA GLN A 122 17.14 -28.57 -20.16
C GLN A 122 16.30 -29.67 -19.51
N GLU A 123 16.54 -30.93 -19.88
CA GLU A 123 15.88 -32.10 -19.32
C GLU A 123 16.40 -32.37 -17.91
N SER A 124 17.72 -32.34 -17.72
CA SER A 124 18.37 -32.41 -16.41
C SER A 124 17.87 -31.31 -15.47
N TRP A 125 17.71 -30.07 -15.97
CA TRP A 125 17.15 -28.96 -15.19
C TRP A 125 15.69 -29.20 -14.79
N SER A 126 14.88 -29.74 -15.70
CA SER A 126 13.48 -30.05 -15.43
C SER A 126 13.32 -31.13 -14.36
N ILE A 127 14.16 -32.17 -14.41
CA ILE A 127 14.21 -33.26 -13.42
C ILE A 127 14.64 -32.72 -12.06
N PHE A 128 15.72 -31.93 -12.02
CA PHE A 128 16.16 -31.28 -10.80
C PHE A 128 15.06 -30.40 -10.19
N LYS A 129 14.45 -29.53 -11.00
CA LYS A 129 13.39 -28.62 -10.57
C LYS A 129 12.19 -29.38 -10.03
N HIS A 130 11.81 -30.49 -10.66
CA HIS A 130 10.71 -31.33 -10.20
C HIS A 130 10.97 -31.87 -8.78
N HIS A 131 12.11 -32.51 -8.55
CA HIS A 131 12.46 -33.07 -7.25
C HIS A 131 12.69 -32.00 -6.18
N PHE A 132 13.28 -30.86 -6.55
CA PHE A 132 13.43 -29.72 -5.67
C PHE A 132 12.09 -29.16 -5.21
N LEU A 133 11.14 -28.96 -6.12
CA LEU A 133 9.80 -28.47 -5.78
C LEU A 133 9.04 -29.49 -4.93
N GLN A 134 9.22 -30.79 -5.18
CA GLN A 134 8.62 -31.85 -4.37
C GLN A 134 9.18 -31.85 -2.94
N ALA A 135 10.50 -31.73 -2.76
CA ALA A 135 11.12 -31.60 -1.45
C ALA A 135 10.67 -30.31 -0.74
N GLN A 136 10.62 -29.20 -1.47
CA GLN A 136 10.14 -27.91 -0.98
C GLN A 136 8.71 -27.99 -0.44
N ASP A 137 7.81 -28.67 -1.16
CA ASP A 137 6.41 -28.82 -0.74
C ASP A 137 6.23 -29.66 0.52
N ARG A 138 7.13 -30.61 0.77
CA ARG A 138 7.14 -31.45 1.99
C ARG A 138 7.80 -30.76 3.18
N CYS A 139 8.83 -29.94 2.94
CA CYS A 139 9.63 -29.34 4.00
C CYS A 139 9.16 -27.96 4.43
N ILE A 140 8.45 -27.24 3.56
CA ILE A 140 7.99 -25.88 3.83
C ILE A 140 6.49 -25.88 4.12
N LEU A 141 6.16 -25.56 5.36
CA LEU A 141 4.79 -25.21 5.74
C LEU A 141 4.31 -24.01 4.91
N LYS A 142 3.26 -24.23 4.11
CA LYS A 142 2.61 -23.18 3.32
C LYS A 142 1.86 -22.24 4.28
N SER A 143 2.51 -21.15 4.67
CA SER A 143 1.92 -20.17 5.57
C SER A 143 0.96 -19.25 4.81
N LYS A 144 -0.18 -18.93 5.43
CA LYS A 144 -1.04 -17.85 4.94
C LYS A 144 -0.28 -16.54 5.21
N LYS A 145 -0.08 -15.73 4.16
CA LYS A 145 0.43 -14.37 4.34
C LYS A 145 -0.50 -13.65 5.33
N PRO A 146 -0.01 -13.09 6.44
CA PRO A 146 -0.87 -12.37 7.37
C PRO A 146 -1.53 -11.24 6.58
N SER A 147 -2.86 -11.17 6.65
CA SER A 147 -3.59 -10.12 5.97
C SER A 147 -3.04 -8.78 6.48
N LYS A 148 -2.69 -7.87 5.55
CA LYS A 148 -2.21 -6.53 5.94
C LYS A 148 -3.29 -5.73 6.70
N GLY A 149 -4.53 -6.23 6.76
CA GLY A 149 -5.70 -5.55 7.32
C GLY A 149 -5.73 -5.41 8.84
N GLY A 150 -4.78 -5.99 9.57
CA GLY A 150 -4.78 -5.95 11.04
C GLY A 150 -3.62 -5.18 11.69
N ARG A 151 -2.73 -4.54 10.91
CA ARG A 151 -1.58 -3.85 11.53
C ARG A 151 -2.04 -2.60 12.26
N ARG A 152 -1.91 -2.65 13.58
CA ARG A 152 -2.00 -1.52 14.49
C ARG A 152 -1.21 -0.33 13.94
N ALA A 153 -1.88 0.84 13.87
CA ALA A 153 -1.21 2.07 13.46
C ALA A 153 -0.11 2.43 14.47
N ALA A 154 1.02 2.93 13.97
CA ALA A 154 2.21 3.18 14.79
C ALA A 154 1.98 4.18 15.94
N TRP A 155 1.01 5.10 15.79
CA TRP A 155 0.66 6.09 16.82
C TRP A 155 -0.29 5.54 17.90
N MET A 156 -0.88 4.35 17.72
CA MET A 156 -1.83 3.81 18.70
C MET A 156 -1.07 3.11 19.83
N SER A 157 -0.87 3.76 20.98
CA SER A 157 -0.33 3.14 22.20
C SER A 157 -1.36 2.22 22.89
N LYS A 158 -0.92 1.35 23.83
CA LYS A 158 -1.81 0.38 24.50
C LYS A 158 -2.82 1.15 25.35
N GLU A 159 -2.33 2.16 26.05
CA GLU A 159 -3.13 3.10 26.82
C GLU A 159 -4.21 3.81 25.99
N LEU A 160 -3.87 4.29 24.78
CA LEU A 160 -4.85 4.94 23.91
C LEU A 160 -5.95 3.96 23.46
N LEU A 161 -5.60 2.68 23.27
CA LEU A 161 -6.56 1.64 22.93
C LEU A 161 -7.57 1.42 24.07
N GLU A 162 -7.08 1.38 25.32
CA GLU A 162 -7.96 1.26 26.50
C GLU A 162 -8.87 2.47 26.64
N LYS A 163 -8.35 3.69 26.42
CA LYS A 163 -9.18 4.91 26.36
C LYS A 163 -10.29 4.81 25.29
N LEU A 164 -9.97 4.27 24.11
CA LEU A 164 -10.96 4.07 23.03
C LEU A 164 -11.99 2.98 23.36
N LYS A 165 -11.61 1.94 24.10
CA LYS A 165 -12.57 0.92 24.61
C LYS A 165 -13.50 1.51 25.65
N GLY A 166 -12.97 2.24 26.64
CA GLY A 166 -13.78 2.94 27.65
C GLY A 166 -14.75 3.94 27.02
N LYS A 167 -14.35 4.65 25.96
CA LYS A 167 -15.27 5.48 25.17
C LYS A 167 -16.44 4.69 24.58
N LYS A 168 -16.20 3.46 24.11
CA LYS A 168 -17.24 2.60 23.52
C LYS A 168 -18.24 2.16 24.59
N GLU A 169 -17.78 1.87 25.79
CA GLU A 169 -18.60 1.54 26.96
C GLU A 169 -19.47 2.73 27.37
N VAL A 170 -18.88 3.91 27.55
CA VAL A 170 -19.64 5.14 27.87
C VAL A 170 -20.63 5.49 26.76
N SER A 171 -20.26 5.29 25.49
CA SER A 171 -21.21 5.44 24.37
C SER A 171 -22.38 4.46 24.46
N SER A 172 -22.16 3.25 24.96
CA SER A 172 -23.23 2.27 25.17
C SER A 172 -24.09 2.63 26.37
N MET A 173 -23.51 3.18 27.44
CA MET A 173 -24.25 3.61 28.63
C MET A 173 -25.13 4.82 28.33
N TRP A 174 -24.60 5.81 27.61
CA TRP A 174 -25.36 6.98 27.17
C TRP A 174 -26.56 6.59 26.30
N LYS A 175 -26.39 5.65 25.36
CA LYS A 175 -27.51 5.11 24.56
C LYS A 175 -28.59 4.40 25.37
N LYS A 176 -28.24 3.87 26.55
CA LYS A 176 -29.14 3.21 27.49
C LYS A 176 -29.73 4.17 28.53
N GLY A 177 -29.42 5.47 28.46
CA GLY A 177 -29.84 6.47 29.44
C GLY A 177 -29.11 6.38 30.79
N LEU A 178 -28.07 5.56 30.89
CA LEU A 178 -27.30 5.32 32.12
C LEU A 178 -26.12 6.27 32.31
N ALA A 179 -25.86 7.15 31.34
CA ALA A 179 -24.82 8.16 31.40
C ALA A 179 -25.35 9.47 30.84
N THR A 180 -24.88 10.57 31.41
CA THR A 180 -25.28 11.91 30.96
C THR A 180 -24.62 12.26 29.63
N TRP A 181 -25.22 13.20 28.90
CA TRP A 181 -24.61 13.73 27.68
C TRP A 181 -23.23 14.37 27.94
N GLU A 182 -23.04 15.00 29.10
CA GLU A 182 -21.78 15.65 29.47
C GLU A 182 -20.65 14.66 29.71
N GLU A 183 -20.93 13.54 30.39
CA GLU A 183 -19.97 12.45 30.58
C GLU A 183 -19.52 11.87 29.24
N TYR A 184 -20.47 11.57 28.34
CA TYR A 184 -20.18 11.09 27.00
C TYR A 184 -19.33 12.11 26.21
N ARG A 185 -19.72 13.38 26.22
CA ARG A 185 -19.03 14.46 25.50
C ARG A 185 -17.60 14.63 26.00
N ASN A 186 -17.38 14.57 27.31
CA ASN A 186 -16.07 14.68 27.93
C ASN A 186 -15.16 13.51 27.52
N VAL A 187 -15.65 12.26 27.60
CA VAL A 187 -14.88 11.07 27.20
C VAL A 187 -14.52 11.11 25.71
N VAL A 188 -15.47 11.52 24.85
CA VAL A 188 -15.22 11.72 23.41
C VAL A 188 -14.12 12.75 23.18
N ARG A 189 -14.15 13.89 23.89
CA ARG A 189 -13.17 14.97 23.78
C ARG A 189 -11.78 14.52 24.23
N VAL A 190 -11.67 13.86 25.38
CA VAL A 190 -10.40 13.34 25.92
C VAL A 190 -9.78 12.34 24.95
N CYS A 191 -10.56 11.37 24.47
CA CYS A 191 -10.06 10.37 23.51
C CYS A 191 -9.60 11.01 22.19
N ARG A 192 -10.34 12.02 21.71
CA ARG A 192 -9.97 12.77 20.50
C ARG A 192 -8.65 13.50 20.68
N ASN A 193 -8.47 14.17 21.82
CA ASN A 193 -7.24 14.91 22.12
C ASN A 193 -6.04 13.98 22.29
N ALA A 194 -6.21 12.85 22.99
CA ALA A 194 -5.15 11.85 23.15
C ALA A 194 -4.73 11.25 21.80
N ALA A 195 -5.69 10.97 20.91
CA ALA A 195 -5.37 10.49 19.56
C ALA A 195 -4.63 11.54 18.72
N ARG A 196 -4.98 12.82 18.84
CA ARG A 196 -4.26 13.93 18.18
C ARG A 196 -2.84 14.04 18.69
N GLN A 197 -2.64 14.06 20.01
CA GLN A 197 -1.32 14.15 20.62
C GLN A 197 -0.43 12.96 20.22
N ALA A 198 -0.98 11.74 20.22
CA ALA A 198 -0.22 10.55 19.83
C ALA A 198 0.20 10.57 18.34
N LYS A 199 -0.66 11.07 17.45
CA LYS A 199 -0.31 11.27 16.02
C LYS A 199 0.77 12.34 15.86
N ALA A 200 0.59 13.50 16.48
CA ALA A 200 1.55 14.60 16.41
C ALA A 200 2.92 14.18 16.97
N HIS A 201 2.94 13.44 18.07
CA HIS A 201 4.18 12.92 18.65
C HIS A 201 4.89 11.93 17.72
N LEU A 202 4.15 11.04 17.05
CA LEU A 202 4.72 10.16 16.03
C LEU A 202 5.32 10.96 14.88
N GLU A 203 4.60 11.95 14.36
CA GLU A 203 5.04 12.79 13.24
C GLU A 203 6.27 13.62 13.60
N LEU A 204 6.32 14.20 14.79
CA LEU A 204 7.49 14.90 15.32
C LEU A 204 8.72 13.97 15.42
N ASN A 205 8.54 12.76 15.94
CA ASN A 205 9.63 11.78 16.02
C ASN A 205 10.12 11.37 14.63
N LEU A 206 9.22 11.20 13.66
CA LEU A 206 9.58 10.88 12.28
C LEU A 206 10.33 12.02 11.59
N ALA A 207 9.95 13.28 11.87
CA ALA A 207 10.61 14.46 11.33
C ALA A 207 12.01 14.65 11.94
N ARG A 208 12.14 14.49 13.27
CA ARG A 208 13.43 14.58 13.97
C ARG A 208 14.42 13.53 13.48
N ASP A 209 13.96 12.27 13.38
CA ASP A 209 14.81 11.15 12.99
C ASP A 209 14.98 11.03 11.46
N VAL A 210 14.55 12.02 10.67
CA VAL A 210 14.56 11.90 9.19
C VAL A 210 15.98 11.76 8.64
N LYS A 211 16.97 12.39 9.28
CA LYS A 211 18.37 12.32 8.85
C LYS A 211 18.93 10.90 8.99
N ASP A 212 18.63 10.23 10.10
CA ASP A 212 19.15 8.90 10.42
C ASP A 212 18.27 7.77 9.86
N LYS A 213 16.95 7.97 9.81
CA LYS A 213 15.94 6.95 9.48
C LYS A 213 15.00 7.39 8.36
N LYS A 214 15.55 7.88 7.25
CA LYS A 214 14.82 8.29 6.03
C LYS A 214 13.70 7.32 5.62
N LYS A 215 13.97 6.02 5.65
CA LYS A 215 13.00 4.96 5.26
C LYS A 215 11.72 4.97 6.11
N GLY A 216 11.80 5.32 7.39
CA GLY A 216 10.64 5.38 8.28
C GLY A 216 9.67 6.50 7.90
N PHE A 217 10.22 7.69 7.62
CA PHE A 217 9.46 8.86 7.18
C PHE A 217 8.75 8.61 5.83
N PHE A 218 9.47 8.19 4.79
CA PHE A 218 8.85 7.90 3.49
C PHE A 218 7.84 6.75 3.55
N LYS A 219 8.05 5.76 4.43
CA LYS A 219 7.07 4.70 4.70
C LYS A 219 5.80 5.26 5.36
N TYR A 220 5.92 6.24 6.26
CA TYR A 220 4.77 6.91 6.86
C TYR A 220 3.98 7.69 5.82
N ILE A 221 4.64 8.55 5.04
CA ILE A 221 4.02 9.32 3.94
C ILE A 221 3.32 8.40 2.95
N SER A 222 4.01 7.38 2.45
CA SER A 222 3.42 6.40 1.52
C SER A 222 2.30 5.55 2.13
N SER A 223 2.21 5.45 3.47
CA SER A 223 1.08 4.80 4.13
C SER A 223 -0.16 5.70 4.25
N LYS A 224 0.02 7.02 4.17
CA LYS A 224 -1.05 8.02 4.17
C LYS A 224 -1.62 8.25 2.77
N ARG A 225 -0.79 8.13 1.74
CA ARG A 225 -1.23 8.12 0.34
C ARG A 225 -2.01 6.83 0.05
N LYS A 226 -3.26 6.94 -0.44
CA LYS A 226 -4.08 5.77 -0.84
C LYS A 226 -3.62 5.14 -2.15
N THR A 227 -3.11 5.95 -3.07
CA THR A 227 -2.43 5.54 -4.29
C THR A 227 -1.02 5.14 -3.92
N ARG A 228 -0.71 3.84 -4.06
CA ARG A 228 0.67 3.49 -4.37
C ARG A 228 0.85 3.86 -5.82
N GLU A 229 1.89 4.61 -6.14
CA GLU A 229 2.55 4.44 -7.44
C GLU A 229 2.83 2.94 -7.53
N ASN A 230 1.96 2.22 -8.23
CA ASN A 230 2.32 0.92 -8.71
C ASN A 230 3.49 1.21 -9.66
N ALA A 231 4.56 0.43 -9.58
CA ALA A 231 5.53 0.41 -10.67
C ALA A 231 4.71 0.41 -11.96
N GLY A 232 4.96 1.40 -12.83
CA GLY A 232 4.14 1.65 -14.01
C GLY A 232 3.87 0.33 -14.71
N LEU A 233 2.65 0.19 -15.21
CA LEU A 233 2.34 -0.99 -15.99
C LEU A 233 3.37 -1.12 -17.11
N LEU A 234 3.95 -2.31 -17.30
CA LEU A 234 4.94 -2.52 -18.36
C LEU A 234 4.23 -2.30 -19.70
N LEU A 235 4.73 -1.31 -20.45
CA LEU A 235 4.26 -1.01 -21.79
C LEU A 235 5.28 -1.60 -22.78
N ASN A 236 4.78 -2.19 -23.86
CA ASN A 236 5.64 -2.57 -24.97
C ASN A 236 6.09 -1.33 -25.76
N GLU A 237 6.91 -1.54 -26.80
CA GLU A 237 7.43 -0.46 -27.66
C GLU A 237 6.32 0.37 -28.34
N VAL A 238 5.11 -0.19 -28.46
CA VAL A 238 3.94 0.45 -29.07
C VAL A 238 3.05 1.17 -28.04
N GLY A 239 3.49 1.23 -26.77
CA GLY A 239 2.72 1.85 -25.68
C GLY A 239 1.53 1.04 -25.19
N ALA A 240 1.39 -0.22 -25.62
CA ALA A 240 0.32 -1.11 -25.20
C ALA A 240 0.68 -1.86 -23.92
N LEU A 241 -0.35 -2.12 -23.10
CA LEU A 241 -0.22 -2.75 -21.80
C LEU A 241 0.15 -4.23 -21.90
N VAL A 242 1.29 -4.62 -21.32
CA VAL A 242 1.74 -6.01 -21.27
C VAL A 242 1.09 -6.74 -20.09
N MET A 243 0.17 -7.66 -20.41
CA MET A 243 -0.64 -8.38 -19.42
C MET A 243 -0.12 -9.80 -19.15
N ALA A 244 0.40 -10.49 -20.17
CA ALA A 244 0.87 -11.87 -20.05
C ALA A 244 2.25 -11.94 -19.36
N ASP A 245 2.44 -12.95 -18.52
CA ASP A 245 3.70 -13.07 -17.77
C ASP A 245 4.90 -13.41 -18.68
N THR A 246 4.68 -14.13 -19.77
CA THR A 246 5.70 -14.42 -20.79
C THR A 246 6.19 -13.15 -21.47
N GLU A 247 5.27 -12.30 -21.93
CA GLU A 247 5.59 -11.04 -22.59
C GLU A 247 6.34 -10.08 -21.65
N LYS A 248 5.99 -10.06 -20.35
CA LYS A 248 6.72 -9.26 -19.36
C LYS A 248 8.16 -9.73 -19.21
N VAL A 249 8.37 -11.05 -19.19
CA VAL A 249 9.70 -11.65 -19.06
C VAL A 249 10.53 -11.37 -20.31
N GLU A 250 9.95 -11.48 -21.50
CA GLU A 250 10.61 -11.18 -22.77
C GLU A 250 11.01 -9.71 -22.86
N LEU A 251 10.12 -8.78 -22.49
CA LEU A 251 10.41 -7.35 -22.49
C LEU A 251 11.57 -6.99 -21.54
N VAL A 252 11.56 -7.56 -20.33
CA VAL A 252 12.64 -7.34 -19.34
C VAL A 252 13.94 -7.98 -19.81
N ASN A 253 13.90 -9.19 -20.38
CA ASN A 253 15.08 -9.86 -20.92
C ASN A 253 15.69 -9.10 -22.10
N ALA A 254 14.86 -8.58 -23.01
CA ALA A 254 15.31 -7.75 -24.13
C ALA A 254 16.00 -6.46 -23.65
N PHE A 255 15.44 -5.81 -22.63
CA PHE A 255 16.06 -4.64 -22.01
C PHE A 255 17.38 -4.98 -21.30
N LEU A 256 17.45 -6.09 -20.57
CA LEU A 256 18.69 -6.53 -19.94
C LEU A 256 19.75 -6.89 -20.98
N ALA A 257 19.37 -7.53 -22.08
CA ALA A 257 20.26 -7.84 -23.19
C ALA A 257 20.79 -6.58 -23.90
N SER A 258 19.99 -5.51 -23.99
CA SER A 258 20.43 -4.25 -24.63
C SER A 258 21.35 -3.41 -23.75
N VAL A 259 21.25 -3.54 -22.42
CA VAL A 259 22.08 -2.81 -21.44
C VAL A 259 23.37 -3.57 -21.10
N LEU A 260 23.44 -4.87 -21.37
CA LEU A 260 24.65 -5.66 -21.18
C LEU A 260 25.64 -5.38 -22.32
N PRO A 261 26.87 -4.92 -22.03
CA PRO A 261 27.87 -4.68 -23.06
C PRO A 261 28.27 -6.02 -23.70
N ALA A 262 28.25 -6.06 -25.03
CA ALA A 262 28.71 -7.18 -25.84
C ALA A 262 30.24 -7.34 -25.77
N LYS A 263 30.78 -7.72 -24.60
CA LYS A 263 32.18 -8.15 -24.46
C LYS A 263 32.32 -9.27 -23.45
N ALA A 264 32.20 -10.49 -23.96
CA ALA A 264 33.10 -11.57 -23.61
C ALA A 264 33.20 -12.47 -24.84
N VAL A 265 34.08 -12.09 -25.78
CA VAL A 265 34.64 -13.06 -26.73
C VAL A 265 35.30 -14.14 -25.86
N PRO A 266 34.96 -15.43 -26.00
CA PRO A 266 35.72 -16.47 -25.33
C PRO A 266 37.14 -16.43 -25.89
N GLN A 267 38.13 -16.11 -25.05
CA GLN A 267 39.50 -16.47 -25.37
C GLN A 267 39.58 -17.99 -25.36
N GLU A 268 39.67 -18.60 -26.53
CA GLU A 268 40.27 -19.91 -26.69
C GLU A 268 41.77 -19.80 -26.42
N SER A 269 42.28 -20.58 -25.45
CA SER A 269 43.64 -21.15 -25.29
C SER A 269 43.92 -21.37 -23.80
N GLN A 270 44.43 -22.49 -23.28
CA GLN A 270 45.08 -23.66 -23.86
C GLN A 270 44.89 -24.85 -22.89
N THR A 271 44.69 -26.04 -23.45
CA THR A 271 44.80 -27.33 -22.77
C THR A 271 46.26 -27.52 -22.31
N LEU A 272 46.47 -27.65 -21.00
CA LEU A 272 47.76 -28.07 -20.45
C LEU A 272 47.67 -29.60 -20.26
N GLU A 273 48.26 -30.33 -21.21
CA GLU A 273 48.54 -31.76 -21.01
C GLU A 273 49.57 -31.90 -19.89
N VAL A 274 49.15 -32.49 -18.77
CA VAL A 274 50.08 -33.06 -17.79
C VAL A 274 50.43 -34.45 -18.29
N GLY A 275 51.59 -34.56 -18.90
CA GLY A 275 52.22 -35.85 -19.19
C GLY A 275 52.67 -36.52 -17.89
N GLU A 276 52.21 -37.75 -17.67
CA GLU A 276 52.84 -38.70 -16.77
C GLU A 276 54.28 -38.96 -17.21
N LYS A 277 55.23 -38.85 -16.27
CA LYS A 277 56.45 -39.66 -16.28
C LYS A 277 56.82 -40.05 -14.86
N ALA A 278 56.79 -41.38 -14.67
CA ALA A 278 57.57 -42.26 -13.79
C ALA A 278 58.00 -41.75 -12.42
#